data_AF-A0A1W9WRW0-F1
#
_entry.id   AF-A0A1W9WRW0-F1
#
_cell.length_a   1.000
_cell.length_b   1.000
_cell.length_c   1.000
_cell.angle_alpha   90.00
_cell.angle_beta   90.00
_cell.angle_gamma   90.00
#
_symmetry.space_group_name_H-M   'P 1'
#
loop_
_entity.id
_entity.type
_entity.pdbx_description
1 polymer ?
#
loop_
_entity_poly.entity_id
_entity_poly.type
_entity_poly.pdbx_seq_one_letter_code
_entity_poly.pdbx_strand_id
1 'polypeptide(L)'
;DNTFANDIDFRSRHENMRWWLSKKKVPFDHPESFSKLAPERNTCEEKLSELIMEASQRDEGKDRFSKGTHTPRMLMNVNPNIVCGKCPHFRNFYLQLMAFCNF
;
A
#
# COMPACT_ATOMS: atom_id res chain seq x y z
N ASP A 1 -12.25 7.30 7.64
CA ASP A 1 -12.14 8.03 6.36
C ASP A 1 -11.14 7.38 5.41
N ASN A 2 -11.58 6.29 4.77
CA ASN A 2 -10.75 5.40 3.94
C ASN A 2 -10.81 5.80 2.47
N THR A 3 -10.31 7.00 2.16
CA THR A 3 -10.47 7.56 0.82
C THR A 3 -9.78 6.78 -0.30
N PHE A 4 -8.71 6.03 0.01
CA PHE A 4 -8.04 5.14 -0.94
C PHE A 4 -8.70 3.76 -1.03
N ALA A 5 -9.36 3.30 0.05
CA ALA A 5 -9.99 1.98 0.08
C ALA A 5 -11.40 1.97 -0.52
N ASN A 6 -11.85 3.06 -1.14
CA ASN A 6 -13.11 3.07 -1.88
C ASN A 6 -13.01 2.28 -3.19
N ASP A 7 -11.80 2.17 -3.77
CA ASP A 7 -11.55 1.39 -4.97
C ASP A 7 -11.73 -0.12 -4.70
N ILE A 8 -12.65 -0.76 -5.43
CA ILE A 8 -13.02 -2.16 -5.22
C ILE A 8 -11.87 -3.12 -5.53
N ASP A 9 -11.06 -2.82 -6.55
CA ASP A 9 -9.93 -3.69 -6.89
C ASP A 9 -8.81 -3.53 -5.88
N PHE A 10 -8.58 -2.30 -5.41
CA PHE A 10 -7.60 -2.08 -4.35
C PHE A 10 -7.97 -2.85 -3.07
N ARG A 11 -9.25 -2.84 -2.67
CA ARG A 11 -9.72 -3.62 -1.51
C ARG A 11 -9.51 -5.11 -1.69
N SER A 12 -9.97 -5.65 -2.82
CA SER A 12 -9.84 -7.08 -3.12
C SER A 12 -8.37 -7.52 -3.15
N ARG A 13 -7.49 -6.73 -3.78
CA ARG A 13 -6.04 -6.99 -3.81
C ARG A 13 -5.43 -6.97 -2.41
N HIS A 14 -5.81 -5.98 -1.61
CA HIS A 14 -5.33 -5.85 -0.24
C HIS A 14 -5.78 -7.04 0.63
N GLU A 15 -7.03 -7.49 0.52
CA GLU A 15 -7.55 -8.66 1.23
C GLU A 15 -6.82 -9.94 0.80
N ASN A 16 -6.64 -10.16 -0.51
CA ASN A 16 -5.90 -11.31 -1.04
C ASN A 16 -4.45 -11.35 -0.53
N MET A 17 -3.76 -10.20 -0.59
CA MET A 17 -2.40 -10.06 -0.09
C MET A 17 -2.33 -10.36 1.41
N ARG A 18 -3.27 -9.84 2.20
CA ARG A 18 -3.33 -10.11 3.66
C ARG A 18 -3.58 -11.58 3.95
N TRP A 19 -4.51 -12.20 3.23
CA TRP A 19 -4.79 -13.63 3.37
C TRP A 19 -3.54 -14.46 3.08
N TRP A 20 -2.83 -14.18 1.98
CA TRP A 20 -1.63 -14.92 1.61
C TRP A 20 -0.50 -14.75 2.63
N LEU A 21 -0.22 -13.52 3.06
CA LEU A 21 0.80 -13.23 4.07
C LEU A 21 0.46 -13.87 5.43
N SER A 22 -0.83 -13.99 5.77
CA SER A 22 -1.25 -14.73 6.98
C SER A 22 -0.89 -16.21 6.90
N LYS A 23 -0.95 -16.83 5.71
CA LYS A 23 -0.50 -18.22 5.50
C LYS A 23 1.01 -18.38 5.67
N LYS A 24 1.77 -17.31 5.44
CA LYS A 24 3.21 -17.23 5.71
C LYS A 24 3.55 -16.84 7.16
N LYS A 25 2.54 -16.76 8.04
CA LYS A 25 2.69 -16.41 9.47
C LYS A 25 3.32 -15.02 9.70
N VAL A 26 3.09 -14.08 8.77
CA VAL A 26 3.53 -12.69 8.94
C VAL A 26 2.65 -12.02 10.01
N PRO A 27 3.23 -11.46 11.08
CA PRO A 27 2.49 -10.68 12.07
C PRO A 27 2.14 -9.30 11.49
N PHE A 28 0.86 -8.93 11.49
CA PHE A 28 0.42 -7.63 10.97
C PHE A 28 0.52 -6.50 12.00
N ASP A 29 0.48 -6.84 13.28
CA ASP A 29 0.57 -5.84 14.35
C ASP A 29 2.03 -5.42 14.60
N HIS A 30 2.99 -6.34 14.39
CA HIS A 30 4.42 -6.17 14.68
C HIS A 30 5.27 -6.77 13.53
N PRO A 31 5.13 -6.27 12.29
CA PRO A 31 5.77 -6.86 11.11
C PRO A 31 7.31 -6.91 11.18
N GLU A 32 7.94 -6.04 11.97
CA GLU A 32 9.37 -6.02 12.24
C GLU A 32 9.87 -7.28 12.99
N SER A 33 8.98 -7.99 13.66
CA SER A 33 9.27 -9.28 14.29
C SER A 33 9.25 -10.45 13.31
N PHE A 34 8.97 -10.19 12.02
CA PHE A 34 8.97 -11.23 11.01
C PHE A 34 10.37 -11.78 10.76
N SER A 35 10.48 -13.10 10.84
CA SER A 35 11.71 -13.88 10.71
C SER A 35 12.70 -13.75 11.87
N LYS A 36 13.58 -14.74 12.00
CA LYS A 36 14.63 -14.77 13.01
C LYS A 36 15.85 -14.01 12.51
N LEU A 37 16.58 -13.41 13.43
CA LEU A 37 17.91 -12.90 13.14
C LEU A 37 18.85 -14.09 12.90
N ALA A 38 19.52 -14.08 11.75
CA ALA A 38 20.55 -15.03 11.37
C ALA A 38 21.93 -14.42 11.76
N PRO A 39 22.50 -14.79 12.93
CA PRO A 39 23.64 -14.10 13.51
C PRO A 39 24.92 -14.20 12.65
N GLU A 40 25.02 -15.22 11.80
CA GLU A 40 26.16 -15.44 10.92
C GLU A 40 26.23 -14.45 9.75
N ARG A 41 25.09 -13.89 9.33
CA ARG A 41 25.00 -12.87 8.27
C ARG A 41 24.66 -11.48 8.80
N ASN A 42 24.31 -11.38 10.08
CA ASN A 42 23.77 -10.18 10.71
C ASN A 42 22.54 -9.62 9.96
N THR A 43 21.69 -10.51 9.45
CA THR A 43 20.45 -10.17 8.73
C THR A 43 19.32 -11.09 9.14
N CYS A 44 18.07 -10.75 8.84
CA CYS A 44 16.95 -11.68 8.97
C CYS A 44 17.13 -12.89 8.02
N GLU A 45 16.69 -14.07 8.46
CA GLU A 45 16.74 -15.31 7.68
C GLU A 45 15.82 -15.24 6.45
N GLU A 46 14.64 -14.64 6.60
CA GLU A 46 13.67 -14.39 5.54
C GLU A 46 13.39 -12.89 5.43
N LYS A 47 13.29 -12.38 4.20
CA LYS A 47 12.97 -10.97 3.96
C LYS A 47 11.48 -10.79 3.79
N LEU A 48 10.88 -10.00 4.68
CA LEU A 48 9.47 -9.61 4.56
C LEU A 48 9.16 -8.97 3.19
N SER A 49 10.09 -8.19 2.64
CA SER A 49 9.94 -7.55 1.33
C SER A 49 9.75 -8.55 0.19
N GLU A 50 10.43 -9.70 0.24
CA GLU A 50 10.32 -10.74 -0.79
C GLU A 50 8.93 -11.39 -0.73
N LEU A 51 8.43 -11.69 0.48
CA LEU A 51 7.07 -12.18 0.67
C LEU A 51 6.01 -11.18 0.18
N ILE A 52 6.18 -9.88 0.46
CA ILE A 52 5.26 -8.85 -0.04
C ILE A 52 5.28 -8.80 -1.58
N MET A 53 6.46 -8.89 -2.19
CA MET A 53 6.60 -8.93 -3.64
C MET A 53 5.89 -10.14 -4.24
N GLU A 54 6.07 -11.33 -3.66
CA GLU A 54 5.39 -12.54 -4.10
C GLU A 54 3.87 -12.41 -3.97
N ALA A 55 3.39 -11.94 -2.81
CA ALA A 55 1.97 -11.73 -2.56
C ALA A 55 1.33 -10.78 -3.58
N SER A 56 2.05 -9.73 -3.98
CA SER A 56 1.57 -8.75 -4.98
C SER A 56 1.43 -9.30 -6.40
N GLN A 57 2.07 -10.44 -6.70
CA GLN A 57 2.04 -11.07 -8.02
C GLN A 57 0.95 -12.16 -8.14
N ARG A 58 0.40 -12.60 -7.00
CA ARG A 58 -0.47 -13.79 -6.87
C ARG A 58 -1.96 -13.51 -7.06
N ASP A 59 -2.33 -12.46 -7.79
CA ASP A 59 -3.74 -12.10 -7.99
C ASP A 59 -4.37 -13.01 -9.06
N GLU A 60 -4.63 -14.26 -8.67
CA GLU A 60 -5.17 -15.31 -9.54
C GLU A 60 -6.49 -14.84 -10.18
N GLY A 61 -6.49 -14.68 -11.51
CA GLY A 61 -7.67 -14.27 -12.29
C GLY A 61 -7.86 -12.76 -12.45
N LYS A 62 -6.95 -11.91 -11.95
CA LYS A 62 -6.97 -10.45 -12.17
C LYS A 62 -5.68 -9.98 -12.83
N ASP A 63 -5.78 -8.90 -13.61
CA ASP A 63 -4.60 -8.26 -14.20
C ASP A 63 -3.60 -7.87 -13.11
N ARG A 64 -2.30 -7.94 -13.42
CA ARG A 64 -1.26 -7.45 -12.51
C ARG A 64 -1.51 -5.96 -12.19
N PHE A 65 -1.24 -5.55 -10.95
CA PHE A 65 -1.34 -4.14 -10.59
C PHE A 65 -0.37 -3.29 -11.45
N SER A 66 -0.93 -2.54 -12.39
CA SER A 66 -0.26 -1.47 -13.13
C SER A 66 -0.30 -0.17 -12.34
N LYS A 67 0.88 0.37 -12.00
CA LYS A 67 0.99 1.71 -11.41
C LYS A 67 0.41 2.78 -12.34
N GLY A 68 0.60 2.66 -13.66
CA GLY A 68 0.12 3.63 -14.64
C GLY A 68 -1.40 3.65 -14.79
N THR A 69 -2.07 2.51 -14.60
CA THR A 69 -3.52 2.38 -14.80
C THR A 69 -4.29 2.53 -13.50
N HIS A 70 -3.89 1.80 -12.46
CA HIS A 70 -4.67 1.71 -11.23
C HIS A 70 -4.42 2.91 -10.30
N THR A 71 -3.21 3.46 -10.29
CA THR A 71 -2.90 4.60 -9.40
C THR A 71 -3.72 5.83 -9.75
N PRO A 72 -3.82 6.28 -11.03
CA PRO A 72 -4.67 7.43 -11.36
C PRO A 72 -6.13 7.18 -10.99
N ARG A 73 -6.66 5.99 -11.28
CA ARG A 73 -8.04 5.63 -10.92
C ARG A 73 -8.28 5.71 -9.40
N MET A 74 -7.35 5.19 -8.60
CA MET A 74 -7.43 5.30 -7.15
C MET A 74 -7.36 6.78 -6.71
N LEU A 75 -6.46 7.57 -7.27
CA LEU A 75 -6.27 8.98 -6.95
C LEU A 75 -7.49 9.85 -7.31
N MET A 76 -8.24 9.50 -8.37
CA MET A 76 -9.48 10.19 -8.75
C MET A 76 -10.57 10.10 -7.67
N ASN A 77 -10.54 9.05 -6.84
CA ASN A 77 -11.51 8.83 -5.77
C ASN A 77 -11.05 9.38 -4.41
N VAL A 78 -9.89 10.05 -4.38
CA VAL A 78 -9.32 10.60 -3.15
C VAL A 78 -10.03 11.91 -2.80
N ASN A 79 -10.44 12.03 -1.54
CA ASN A 79 -10.89 13.26 -0.92
C ASN A 79 -9.65 14.03 -0.44
N PRO A 80 -9.29 15.14 -1.10
CA PRO A 80 -8.07 15.86 -0.80
C PRO A 80 -8.12 16.48 0.61
N ASN A 81 -9.29 16.82 1.15
CA ASN A 81 -9.40 17.37 2.50
C ASN A 81 -8.96 16.36 3.57
N ILE A 82 -9.34 15.09 3.41
CA ILE A 82 -8.91 14.00 4.29
C ILE A 82 -7.39 13.80 4.21
N VAL A 83 -6.82 13.83 3.00
CA VAL A 83 -5.37 13.64 2.82
C VAL A 83 -4.58 14.84 3.34
N CYS A 84 -5.07 16.07 3.16
CA CYS A 84 -4.48 17.28 3.71
C CYS A 84 -4.41 17.26 5.24
N GLY A 85 -5.39 16.65 5.90
CA GLY A 85 -5.39 16.46 7.36
C GLY A 85 -4.30 15.50 7.84
N LYS A 86 -3.86 14.55 7.00
CA LYS A 86 -2.92 13.48 7.37
C LYS A 86 -1.49 13.71 6.88
N CYS A 87 -1.31 14.38 5.74
CA CYS A 87 -0.01 14.54 5.09
C CYS A 87 0.29 16.03 4.86
N PRO A 88 1.19 16.64 5.66
CA PRO A 88 1.56 18.06 5.52
C PRO A 88 2.15 18.40 4.14
N HIS A 89 2.94 17.51 3.55
CA HIS A 89 3.51 17.72 2.22
C HIS A 89 2.44 17.75 1.14
N PHE A 90 1.50 16.80 1.18
CA PHE A 90 0.36 16.80 0.28
C PHE A 90 -0.48 18.06 0.46
N ARG A 91 -0.74 18.47 1.71
CA ARG A 91 -1.48 19.70 2.01
C ARG A 91 -0.85 20.92 1.36
N ASN A 92 0.46 21.12 1.54
CA ASN A 92 1.15 22.27 0.98
C ASN A 92 1.11 22.26 -0.56
N PHE A 93 1.38 21.10 -1.17
CA PHE A 93 1.27 20.92 -2.61
C PHE A 93 -0.14 21.23 -3.12
N TYR A 94 -1.16 20.65 -2.49
CA TYR A 94 -2.55 20.80 -2.90
C TYR A 94 -3.05 22.24 -2.76
N LEU A 95 -2.74 22.91 -1.64
CA LEU A 95 -3.12 24.32 -1.44
C LEU A 95 -2.41 25.26 -2.42
N GLN A 96 -1.12 25.03 -2.71
CA GLN A 96 -0.40 25.81 -3.73
C GLN A 96 -0.98 25.58 -5.13
N LEU A 97 -1.31 24.34 -5.47
CA LEU A 97 -1.92 24.01 -6.76
C LEU A 97 -3.30 24.66 -6.90
N MET A 98 -4.13 24.61 -5.85
CA MET A 98 -5.44 25.27 -5.82
C MET A 98 -5.31 26.79 -6.02
N ALA A 99 -4.39 27.43 -5.30
CA ALA A 99 -4.12 28.86 -5.43
C ALA A 99 -3.62 29.22 -6.84
N PHE A 100 -2.77 28.38 -7.45
CA PHE A 100 -2.30 28.57 -8.82
C PHE A 100 -3.43 28.42 -9.85
N CYS A 101 -4.33 27.46 -9.66
CA CYS A 101 -5.43 27.17 -10.58
C CYS A 101 -6.63 28.12 -10.45
N ASN A 102 -6.60 29.09 -9.52
CA ASN A 102 -7.71 30.02 -9.22
C ASN A 102 -9.04 29.32 -8.89
N PHE A 103 -8.98 28.17 -8.20
CA PHE A 103 -10.18 27.52 -7.65
C PHE A 103 -10.55 28.09 -6.28
#